data_AF-A0AAV1J3F2-F1
#
_entry.id   AF-A0AAV1J3F2-F1
#
_cell.length_a   1.000
_cell.length_b   1.000
_cell.length_c   1.000
_cell.angle_alpha   90.00
_cell.angle_beta   90.00
_cell.angle_gamma   90.00
#
_symmetry.space_group_name_H-M   'P 1'
#
loop_
_entity.id
_entity.type
_entity.pdbx_description
1 polymer ?
#
loop_
_entity_poly.entity_id
_entity_poly.type
_entity_poly.pdbx_seq_one_letter_code
_entity_poly.pdbx_strand_id
1 'polypeptide(L)'
;MSATLQTSLKEKICESVEIPILTRCCFCFPLRKGLIAFAYVNTMLTIAVTIMLSLYISYVRNSEIADTSEYPRLIADTTALVLEIVMSMLFIVALHMKQVLLMKVYLNFEIIFSAIGFVYSLAFLTKETASELFLILFQLMVQIYLVILIWSSIVKMKRDGTVKYTRDGDTV
;
A
#
# COMPACT_ATOMS: atom_id res chain seq x y z
N MET A 1 33.82 7.72 -7.37
CA MET A 1 33.96 6.26 -7.45
C MET A 1 33.03 5.46 -6.52
N SER A 2 32.17 6.08 -5.70
CA SER A 2 31.23 5.36 -4.82
C SER A 2 29.85 5.07 -5.47
N ALA A 3 29.47 5.82 -6.50
CA ALA A 3 28.16 5.70 -7.16
C ALA A 3 27.98 4.38 -7.95
N THR A 4 29.05 3.83 -8.52
CA THR A 4 29.02 2.61 -9.35
C THR A 4 28.85 1.33 -8.53
N LEU A 5 29.23 1.34 -7.25
CA LEU A 5 29.06 0.19 -6.36
C LEU A 5 27.63 0.08 -5.82
N GLN A 6 26.94 1.20 -5.59
CA GLN A 6 25.52 1.17 -5.18
C GLN A 6 24.61 0.64 -6.29
N THR A 7 24.87 0.96 -7.55
CA THR A 7 24.07 0.42 -8.67
C THR A 7 24.26 -1.08 -8.82
N SER A 8 25.50 -1.57 -8.67
CA SER A 8 25.82 -3.00 -8.74
C SER A 8 25.22 -3.81 -7.58
N LEU A 9 25.20 -3.26 -6.37
CA LEU A 9 24.63 -3.95 -5.21
C LEU A 9 23.09 -3.91 -5.24
N LYS A 10 22.50 -2.81 -5.71
CA LYS A 10 21.06 -2.70 -5.97
C LYS A 10 20.61 -3.62 -7.11
N GLU A 11 21.41 -3.77 -8.16
CA GLU A 11 21.18 -4.73 -9.25
C GLU A 11 21.36 -6.17 -8.76
N LYS A 12 22.38 -6.48 -7.97
CA LYS A 12 22.57 -7.82 -7.38
C LYS A 12 21.48 -8.20 -6.38
N ILE A 13 21.00 -7.28 -5.55
CA ILE A 13 19.82 -7.54 -4.70
C ILE A 13 18.57 -7.71 -5.58
N CYS A 14 18.45 -6.96 -6.67
CA CYS A 14 17.32 -7.09 -7.59
C CYS A 14 17.37 -8.39 -8.44
N GLU A 15 18.55 -8.95 -8.70
CA GLU A 15 18.75 -10.25 -9.38
C GLU A 15 18.65 -11.44 -8.43
N SER A 16 19.14 -11.32 -7.18
CA SER A 16 19.11 -12.41 -6.20
C SER A 16 17.80 -12.52 -5.45
N VAL A 17 17.03 -11.43 -5.38
CA VAL A 17 15.61 -11.51 -5.04
C VAL A 17 14.85 -11.66 -6.35
N GLU A 18 14.87 -12.87 -6.90
CA GLU A 18 13.79 -13.35 -7.78
C GLU A 18 12.50 -13.36 -6.93
N ILE A 19 11.94 -12.17 -6.68
CA ILE A 19 10.60 -12.04 -6.13
C ILE A 19 9.74 -12.77 -7.15
N PRO A 20 9.06 -13.88 -6.78
CA PRO A 20 8.33 -14.67 -7.73
C PRO A 20 7.40 -13.74 -8.47
N ILE A 21 7.55 -13.70 -9.79
CA ILE A 21 6.70 -12.90 -10.67
C ILE A 21 5.33 -13.57 -10.58
N LEU A 22 4.52 -13.18 -9.60
CA LEU A 22 3.17 -13.72 -9.40
C LEU A 22 2.35 -13.32 -10.62
N THR A 23 2.30 -14.21 -11.61
CA THR A 23 1.44 -14.05 -12.77
C THR A 23 -0.04 -14.23 -12.41
N ARG A 24 -0.32 -14.68 -11.17
CA ARG A 24 -1.65 -14.99 -10.62
C ARG A 24 -1.77 -14.48 -9.17
N CYS A 25 -2.75 -13.64 -8.86
CA CYS A 25 -3.25 -13.51 -7.48
C CYS A 25 -4.11 -14.74 -7.14
N CYS A 26 -4.46 -14.93 -5.85
CA CYS A 26 -5.11 -16.10 -5.23
C CYS A 26 -6.42 -16.65 -5.90
N PHE A 27 -6.82 -16.14 -7.07
CA PHE A 27 -8.05 -16.49 -7.79
C PHE A 27 -7.89 -16.58 -9.33
N CYS A 28 -6.70 -16.85 -9.89
CA CYS A 28 -6.48 -16.97 -11.36
C CYS A 28 -6.80 -15.70 -12.19
N PHE A 29 -7.06 -14.56 -11.55
CA PHE A 29 -7.29 -13.29 -12.23
C PHE A 29 -5.97 -12.64 -12.68
N PRO A 30 -5.94 -11.99 -13.86
CA PRO A 30 -4.76 -11.28 -14.34
C PRO A 30 -4.34 -10.23 -13.30
N LEU A 31 -3.04 -10.21 -12.96
CA LEU A 31 -2.40 -9.33 -11.95
C LEU A 31 -3.00 -7.92 -11.89
N ARG A 32 -3.29 -7.32 -13.05
CA ARG A 32 -3.87 -5.98 -13.16
C ARG A 32 -5.30 -5.87 -12.63
N LYS A 33 -6.17 -6.83 -12.96
CA LYS A 33 -7.56 -6.85 -12.45
C LYS A 33 -7.59 -7.19 -10.97
N GLY A 34 -6.70 -8.09 -10.53
CA GLY A 34 -6.54 -8.44 -9.11
C GLY A 34 -6.09 -7.25 -8.27
N LEU A 35 -5.08 -6.49 -8.73
CA LEU A 35 -4.58 -5.32 -8.02
C LEU A 35 -5.62 -4.18 -7.97
N ILE A 36 -6.35 -3.94 -9.06
CA ILE A 36 -7.45 -2.97 -9.07
C ILE A 36 -8.55 -3.41 -8.10
N ALA A 37 -9.00 -4.66 -8.17
CA ALA A 37 -10.03 -5.17 -7.27
C ALA A 37 -9.60 -5.08 -5.80
N PHE A 38 -8.36 -5.45 -5.50
CA PHE A 38 -7.80 -5.34 -4.15
C PHE A 38 -7.73 -3.89 -3.66
N ALA A 39 -7.27 -2.96 -4.50
CA ALA A 39 -7.24 -1.53 -4.16
C ALA A 39 -8.64 -0.98 -3.88
N TYR A 40 -9.64 -1.38 -4.67
CA TYR A 40 -11.05 -1.01 -4.43
C TYR A 40 -11.59 -1.60 -3.13
N VAL A 41 -11.32 -2.88 -2.85
CA VAL A 41 -11.74 -3.52 -1.59
C VAL A 41 -11.10 -2.83 -0.39
N ASN A 42 -9.79 -2.54 -0.45
CA ASN A 42 -9.08 -1.82 0.61
C ASN A 42 -9.68 -0.42 0.82
N THR A 43 -9.95 0.31 -0.27
CA THR A 43 -10.58 1.64 -0.20
C THR A 43 -12.00 1.59 0.38
N MET A 44 -12.79 0.58 0.02
CA MET A 44 -14.12 0.40 0.62
C MET A 44 -14.05 0.09 2.11
N LEU A 45 -13.07 -0.73 2.52
CA LEU A 45 -12.84 -1.05 3.92
C LEU A 45 -12.40 0.20 4.71
N THR A 46 -11.47 1.00 4.19
CA THR A 46 -11.03 2.24 4.86
C THR A 46 -12.15 3.27 4.95
N ILE A 47 -13.00 3.39 3.94
CA ILE A 47 -14.21 4.24 4.00
C ILE A 47 -15.16 3.74 5.09
N ALA A 48 -15.42 2.44 5.17
CA ALA A 48 -16.29 1.87 6.19
C ALA A 48 -15.76 2.12 7.61
N VAL A 49 -14.46 1.94 7.82
CA VAL A 49 -13.78 2.26 9.09
C VAL A 49 -13.91 3.75 9.43
N THR A 50 -13.70 4.62 8.43
CA THR A 50 -13.83 6.08 8.60
C THR A 50 -15.26 6.47 9.02
N ILE A 51 -16.29 5.86 8.41
CA ILE A 51 -17.68 6.08 8.80
C ILE A 51 -17.92 5.62 10.24
N MET A 52 -17.45 4.43 10.62
CA MET A 52 -17.59 3.93 11.99
C MET A 52 -16.90 4.84 13.01
N LEU A 53 -15.69 5.31 12.71
CA LEU A 53 -14.96 6.27 13.55
C LEU A 53 -15.72 7.59 13.67
N SER A 54 -16.30 8.09 12.59
CA SER A 54 -17.10 9.33 12.59
C SER A 54 -18.36 9.22 13.46
N LEU A 55 -19.00 8.05 13.45
CA LEU A 55 -20.15 7.76 14.32
C LEU A 55 -19.72 7.65 15.78
N TYR A 56 -18.58 7.01 16.05
CA TYR A 56 -17.99 6.93 17.38
C TYR A 56 -17.66 8.32 17.94
N ILE A 57 -17.03 9.20 17.15
CA ILE A 57 -16.78 10.60 17.52
C ILE A 57 -18.08 11.32 17.87
N SER A 58 -19.13 11.18 17.05
CA SER A 58 -20.42 11.81 17.32
C SER A 58 -21.09 11.27 18.59
N TYR A 59 -21.00 9.97 18.84
CA TYR A 59 -21.54 9.34 20.04
C TYR A 59 -20.81 9.83 21.30
N VAL A 60 -19.47 9.82 21.29
CA VAL A 60 -18.62 10.29 22.39
C VAL A 60 -18.82 11.78 22.67
N ARG A 61 -18.95 12.61 21.62
CA ARG A 61 -19.26 14.04 21.78
C ARG A 61 -20.62 14.27 22.42
N ASN A 62 -21.60 13.43 22.11
CA ASN A 62 -22.96 13.57 22.64
C ASN A 62 -23.12 13.00 24.06
N SER A 63 -22.23 12.12 24.49
CA SER A 63 -22.35 11.45 25.78
C SER A 63 -21.66 12.19 26.94
N GLU A 64 -20.94 13.30 26.71
CA GLU A 64 -20.16 14.06 27.72
C GLU A 64 -19.16 13.22 28.56
N ILE A 65 -18.97 11.94 28.24
CA ILE A 65 -18.18 10.97 29.02
C ILE A 65 -16.68 11.00 28.64
N ALA A 66 -16.28 11.76 27.62
CA ALA A 66 -14.92 11.69 27.09
C ALA A 66 -13.89 12.50 27.90
N ASP A 67 -12.83 11.82 28.32
CA ASP A 67 -11.60 12.47 28.79
C ASP A 67 -11.01 13.36 27.68
N THR A 68 -10.65 14.59 28.02
CA THR A 68 -10.09 15.59 27.08
C THR A 68 -8.79 15.13 26.41
N SER A 69 -8.13 14.10 26.95
CA SER A 69 -6.89 13.51 26.42
C SER A 69 -7.08 12.63 25.18
N GLU A 70 -8.28 12.12 24.91
CA GLU A 70 -8.53 11.21 23.78
C GLU A 70 -8.83 11.96 22.45
N TYR A 71 -9.31 13.20 22.53
CA TYR A 71 -9.60 14.04 21.35
C TYR A 71 -8.41 14.26 20.41
N PRO A 72 -7.21 14.68 20.86
CA PRO A 72 -6.09 14.91 19.94
C PRO A 72 -5.68 13.63 19.20
N ARG A 73 -5.82 12.48 19.87
CA ARG A 73 -5.57 11.16 19.26
C ARG A 73 -6.58 10.85 18.16
N LEU A 74 -7.86 11.05 18.45
CA LEU A 74 -8.96 10.80 17.52
C LEU A 74 -8.87 11.70 16.28
N ILE A 75 -8.46 12.96 16.46
CA ILE A 75 -8.22 13.90 15.37
C ILE A 75 -7.04 13.44 14.50
N ALA A 76 -5.93 13.03 15.12
CA ALA A 76 -4.76 12.53 14.39
C ALA A 76 -5.06 11.25 13.59
N ASP A 77 -5.86 10.33 14.15
CA ASP A 77 -6.27 9.11 13.47
C ASP A 77 -7.21 9.41 12.28
N THR A 78 -8.14 10.34 12.48
CA THR A 78 -9.06 10.79 11.41
C THR A 78 -8.30 11.45 10.26
N THR A 79 -7.31 12.30 10.52
CA THR A 79 -6.53 12.95 9.46
C THR A 79 -5.65 11.96 8.70
N ALA A 80 -5.09 10.96 9.39
CA ALA A 80 -4.34 9.87 8.77
C ALA A 80 -5.22 9.04 7.82
N LEU A 81 -6.43 8.67 8.25
CA LEU A 81 -7.39 7.93 7.42
C LEU A 81 -7.81 8.71 6.16
N VAL A 82 -8.06 10.03 6.29
CA VAL A 82 -8.40 10.88 5.14
C VAL A 82 -7.24 10.94 4.14
N LEU A 83 -6.00 11.07 4.62
CA LEU A 83 -4.82 11.02 3.76
C LEU A 83 -4.68 9.67 3.04
N GLU A 84 -4.93 8.57 3.74
CA GLU A 84 -4.90 7.22 3.17
C GLU A 84 -5.95 7.05 2.06
N ILE A 85 -7.17 7.56 2.25
CA ILE A 85 -8.23 7.54 1.24
C ILE A 85 -7.81 8.34 -0.01
N VAL A 86 -7.31 9.57 0.17
CA VAL A 86 -6.88 10.42 -0.95
C VAL A 86 -5.76 9.74 -1.75
N MET A 87 -4.77 9.17 -1.06
CA MET A 87 -3.64 8.50 -1.70
C MET A 87 -4.06 7.18 -2.37
N SER A 88 -4.98 6.43 -1.77
CA SER A 88 -5.58 5.23 -2.38
C SER A 88 -6.34 5.56 -3.66
N MET A 89 -7.07 6.67 -3.70
CA MET A 89 -7.75 7.15 -4.91
C MET A 89 -6.76 7.53 -6.02
N LEU A 90 -5.68 8.24 -5.67
CA LEU A 90 -4.60 8.54 -6.61
C LEU A 90 -3.94 7.28 -7.17
N PHE A 91 -3.78 6.24 -6.33
CA PHE A 91 -3.25 4.95 -6.76
C PHE A 91 -4.18 4.23 -7.75
N ILE A 92 -5.49 4.24 -7.51
CA ILE A 92 -6.48 3.69 -8.46
C ILE A 92 -6.39 4.44 -9.80
N VAL A 93 -6.32 5.77 -9.78
CA VAL A 93 -6.17 6.57 -11.00
C VAL A 93 -4.86 6.24 -11.72
N ALA A 94 -3.75 6.10 -10.99
CA ALA A 94 -2.44 5.74 -11.54
C ALA A 94 -2.46 4.35 -12.20
N LEU A 95 -3.13 3.38 -11.58
CA LEU A 95 -3.35 2.03 -12.11
C LEU A 95 -4.10 2.06 -13.44
N HIS A 96 -5.15 2.88 -13.53
CA HIS A 96 -5.93 3.05 -14.76
C HIS A 96 -5.11 3.72 -15.86
N MET A 97 -4.38 4.79 -15.55
CA MET A 97 -3.64 5.62 -16.50
C MET A 97 -2.33 5.00 -17.01
N LYS A 98 -1.95 3.80 -16.55
CA LYS A 98 -0.69 3.12 -16.92
C LYS A 98 0.56 3.99 -16.67
N GLN A 99 0.50 4.94 -15.74
CA GLN A 99 1.64 5.82 -15.46
C GLN A 99 2.54 5.20 -14.40
N VAL A 100 3.67 4.61 -14.85
CA VAL A 100 4.69 4.00 -13.99
C VAL A 100 5.34 4.96 -12.99
N LEU A 101 5.33 6.28 -13.28
CA LEU A 101 5.87 7.29 -12.37
C LEU A 101 5.01 7.45 -11.12
N LEU A 102 3.69 7.57 -11.27
CA LEU A 102 2.75 7.68 -10.16
C LEU A 102 2.76 6.44 -9.28
N MET A 103 2.88 5.24 -9.87
CA MET A 103 2.99 3.99 -9.11
C MET A 103 4.23 3.95 -8.22
N LYS A 104 5.37 4.48 -8.68
CA LYS A 104 6.61 4.53 -7.88
C LYS A 104 6.50 5.53 -6.72
N VAL A 105 5.87 6.68 -6.95
CA VAL A 105 5.62 7.67 -5.90
C VAL A 105 4.69 7.09 -4.83
N TYR A 106 3.61 6.43 -5.26
CA TYR A 106 2.70 5.77 -4.34
C TYR A 106 3.38 4.66 -3.54
N LEU A 107 4.21 3.82 -4.16
CA LEU A 107 4.97 2.79 -3.44
C LEU A 107 5.84 3.37 -2.32
N ASN A 108 6.57 4.45 -2.60
CA ASN A 108 7.40 5.10 -1.59
C ASN A 108 6.54 5.70 -0.46
N PHE A 109 5.41 6.31 -0.80
CA PHE A 109 4.46 6.82 0.18
C PHE A 109 3.93 5.71 1.09
N GLU A 110 3.50 4.59 0.51
CA GLU A 110 2.94 3.44 1.23
C GLU A 110 3.96 2.85 2.23
N ILE A 111 5.22 2.72 1.81
CA ILE A 111 6.31 2.24 2.69
C ILE A 111 6.53 3.20 3.87
N ILE A 112 6.58 4.51 3.61
CA ILE A 112 6.79 5.52 4.65
C ILE A 112 5.60 5.54 5.61
N PHE A 113 4.37 5.52 5.08
CA PHE A 113 3.16 5.56 5.87
C PHE A 113 3.01 4.30 6.74
N SER A 114 3.30 3.12 6.19
CA SER A 114 3.32 1.86 6.94
C SER A 114 4.37 1.88 8.07
N ALA A 115 5.57 2.41 7.81
CA ALA A 115 6.60 2.55 8.85
C ALA A 115 6.17 3.49 9.98
N ILE A 116 5.59 4.64 9.65
CA ILE A 116 5.07 5.60 10.64
C ILE A 116 3.92 4.97 11.44
N GLY A 117 2.96 4.34 10.76
CA GLY A 117 1.83 3.66 11.39
C GLY A 117 2.28 2.54 12.33
N PHE A 118 3.33 1.80 11.96
CA PHE A 118 3.90 0.76 12.81
C PHE A 118 4.56 1.32 14.07
N VAL A 119 5.38 2.38 13.95
CA VAL A 119 6.00 3.04 15.11
C VAL A 119 4.93 3.64 16.03
N TYR A 120 3.90 4.26 15.45
CA TYR A 120 2.76 4.78 16.20
C TYR A 120 2.02 3.67 16.96
N SER A 121 1.79 2.54 16.31
CA SER A 121 1.14 1.37 16.92
C SER A 121 1.97 0.77 18.06
N LEU A 122 3.29 0.68 17.90
CA LEU A 122 4.20 0.23 18.95
C LEU A 122 4.24 1.18 20.16
N ALA A 123 4.28 2.49 19.91
CA ALA A 123 4.30 3.49 20.98
C ALA A 123 3.00 3.46 21.81
N PHE A 124 1.88 3.09 21.18
CA PHE A 124 0.59 3.00 21.84
C PHE A 124 0.33 1.63 22.49
N LEU A 125 1.20 0.65 22.24
CA LEU A 125 1.14 -0.70 22.82
C LEU A 125 1.49 -0.66 24.32
N THR A 126 0.63 -0.05 25.12
CA THR A 126 0.83 0.19 26.55
C THR A 126 -0.07 -0.68 27.43
N LYS A 127 -1.10 -1.30 26.84
CA LYS A 127 -1.97 -2.29 27.48
C LYS A 127 -1.96 -3.55 26.63
N GLU A 128 -1.17 -4.53 27.05
CA GLU A 128 -0.99 -5.84 26.42
C GLU A 128 -2.35 -6.56 26.23
N THR A 129 -3.02 -6.31 25.11
CA THR A 129 -4.08 -7.18 24.63
C THR A 129 -3.55 -7.95 23.43
N ALA A 130 -3.46 -9.28 23.55
CA ALA A 130 -2.95 -10.14 22.49
C ALA A 130 -3.70 -9.95 21.15
N SER A 131 -4.96 -9.50 21.22
CA SER A 131 -5.78 -9.15 20.06
C SER A 131 -5.26 -7.93 19.29
N GLU A 132 -4.81 -6.86 19.96
CA GLU A 132 -4.31 -5.67 19.29
C GLU A 132 -3.00 -5.97 18.56
N LEU A 133 -2.10 -6.71 19.19
CA LEU A 133 -0.84 -7.14 18.57
C LEU A 133 -1.08 -8.03 17.35
N PHE A 134 -2.05 -8.95 17.42
CA PHE A 134 -2.43 -9.77 16.27
C PHE A 134 -2.95 -8.92 15.10
N LEU A 135 -3.81 -7.92 15.37
CA LEU A 135 -4.32 -7.03 14.33
C LEU A 135 -3.20 -6.19 13.69
N ILE A 136 -2.25 -5.69 14.47
CA ILE A 136 -1.10 -4.94 13.96
C ILE A 136 -0.23 -5.81 13.05
N LEU A 137 0.07 -7.04 13.47
CA LEU A 137 0.85 -7.97 12.65
C LEU A 137 0.11 -8.38 11.37
N PHE A 138 -1.20 -8.62 11.47
CA PHE A 138 -2.03 -8.91 10.31
C PHE A 138 -2.05 -7.75 9.32
N GLN A 139 -2.21 -6.52 9.82
CA GLN A 139 -2.16 -5.30 9.01
C GLN A 139 -0.80 -5.15 8.30
N LEU A 140 0.30 -5.37 9.01
CA LEU A 140 1.64 -5.37 8.41
C LEU A 140 1.80 -6.41 7.31
N MET A 141 1.30 -7.63 7.53
CA MET A 141 1.34 -8.69 6.52
C MET A 141 0.60 -8.29 5.25
N VAL A 142 -0.60 -7.70 5.38
CA VAL A 142 -1.37 -7.19 4.25
C VAL A 142 -0.63 -6.05 3.54
N GLN A 143 0.03 -5.16 4.29
CA GLN A 143 0.74 -4.03 3.72
C GLN A 143 2.03 -4.43 3.00
N ILE A 144 2.79 -5.39 3.55
CA ILE A 144 3.94 -5.99 2.86
C ILE A 144 3.49 -6.68 1.57
N TYR A 145 2.37 -7.41 1.61
CA TYR A 145 1.80 -8.04 0.42
C TYR A 145 1.43 -7.01 -0.66
N LEU A 146 0.82 -5.89 -0.28
CA LEU A 146 0.52 -4.77 -1.18
C LEU A 146 1.77 -4.20 -1.84
N VAL A 147 2.83 -3.92 -1.06
CA VAL A 147 4.11 -3.39 -1.55
C VAL A 147 4.70 -4.33 -2.61
N ILE A 148 4.71 -5.64 -2.33
CA ILE A 148 5.20 -6.67 -3.26
C ILE A 148 4.37 -6.69 -4.55
N LEU A 149 3.04 -6.62 -4.46
CA LEU A 149 2.15 -6.59 -5.62
C LEU A 149 2.38 -5.36 -6.50
N ILE A 150 2.51 -4.17 -5.89
CA ILE A 150 2.77 -2.93 -6.61
C ILE A 150 4.13 -3.01 -7.31
N TRP A 151 5.17 -3.50 -6.61
CA TRP A 151 6.50 -3.70 -7.19
C TRP A 151 6.44 -4.63 -8.41
N SER A 152 5.77 -5.77 -8.28
CA SER A 152 5.57 -6.74 -9.37
C SER A 152 4.85 -6.11 -10.57
N SER A 153 3.84 -5.26 -10.31
CA SER A 153 3.15 -4.50 -11.37
C SER A 153 4.07 -3.52 -12.10
N ILE A 154 4.93 -2.79 -11.37
CA ILE A 154 5.90 -1.85 -11.96
C ILE A 154 6.91 -2.59 -12.84
N VAL A 155 7.47 -3.70 -12.33
CA VAL A 155 8.44 -4.51 -13.08
C VAL A 155 7.81 -5.06 -14.37
N LYS A 156 6.57 -5.55 -14.29
CA LYS A 156 5.84 -6.05 -15.46
C LYS A 156 5.62 -4.96 -16.51
N MET A 157 5.20 -3.77 -16.10
CA MET A 157 5.02 -2.63 -17.01
C MET A 157 6.33 -2.16 -17.65
N LYS A 158 7.44 -2.22 -16.91
CA LYS A 158 8.76 -1.93 -17.47
C LYS A 158 9.13 -2.95 -18.56
N ARG A 159 8.87 -4.24 -18.33
CA ARG A 159 9.15 -5.32 -19.28
C ARG A 159 8.31 -5.21 -20.56
N ASP A 160 7.01 -4.95 -20.43
CA ASP A 160 6.10 -4.79 -21.58
C ASP A 160 6.46 -3.57 -22.44
N GLY A 161 7.02 -2.51 -21.85
CA GLY A 161 7.51 -1.34 -22.58
C GLY A 161 8.80 -1.59 -23.37
N THR A 162 9.65 -2.52 -22.92
CA THR A 162 10.91 -2.87 -23.60
C THR A 162 10.69 -3.89 -24.72
N VAL A 163 9.68 -4.75 -24.63
CA VAL A 163 9.34 -5.75 -25.67
C VAL A 163 8.45 -5.08 -26.74
N LYS A 164 9.01 -4.10 -27.45
CA LYS A 164 8.45 -3.65 -28.72
C LYS A 164 8.90 -4.67 -29.76
N TYR A 165 8.01 -5.61 -30.11
CA TYR A 165 8.26 -6.64 -31.13
C TYR A 165 8.81 -5.99 -32.40
N THR A 166 10.09 -6.23 -32.69
CA THR A 166 10.61 -6.15 -34.06
C THR A 166 9.90 -7.27 -34.79
N ARG A 167 8.89 -6.92 -35.59
CA ARG A 167 8.32 -7.83 -36.58
C ARG A 167 9.46 -8.04 -37.58
N ASP A 168 10.20 -9.14 -37.45
CA ASP A 168 11.08 -9.60 -38.53
C ASP A 168 10.19 -9.78 -39.76
N GLY A 169 10.34 -8.82 -40.68
CA GLY A 169 9.75 -8.90 -41.99
C GLY A 169 10.58 -9.90 -42.76
N ASP A 170 10.18 -11.17 -42.72
CA ASP A 170 10.50 -12.10 -43.78
C ASP A 170 9.90 -11.54 -45.08
N THR A 171 10.74 -10.87 -45.88
CA THR A 171 10.50 -10.70 -47.31
C THR A 171 11.66 -11.35 -48.05
N VAL A 172 11.38 -12.57 -48.46
CA VAL A 172 12.04 -13.37 -49.50
C VAL A 172 12.11 -12.60 -50.81
#